data_AF-A0A8T3YT69-F1
#
_entry.id   AF-A0A8T3YT69-F1
#
_cell.length_a   1.000
_cell.length_b   1.000
_cell.length_c   1.000
_cell.angle_alpha   90.00
_cell.angle_beta   90.00
_cell.angle_gamma   90.00
#
_symmetry.space_group_name_H-M   'P 1'
#
loop_
_entity.id
_entity.type
_entity.pdbx_description
1 polymer ?
#
loop_
_entity_poly.entity_id
_entity_poly.type
_entity_poly.pdbx_seq_one_letter_code
_entity_poly.pdbx_strand_id
1 'polypeptide(L)'
;MDENLPVNENVSQHGKKAPAKSTEDRSIEEILLADPHVVRIHHSSYSQSMFPQIDYSLWRAKKRAEREIKYLQEDLCRTYVEDDFGADHHARRMWEATKERRVRRYLDNNPLGVNAFTGMLLSVDALNEGYKGTNPNEFEVLVDLVDANDYENYNKESTQEKIEFVDRIKKRVYGLLQFLSKQELVLSR
;
A
#
# COMPACT_ATOMS: atom_id res chain seq x y z
N MET A 1 -22.15 23.35 74.12
CA MET A 1 -22.12 23.81 72.72
C MET A 1 -20.77 23.34 72.20
N ASP A 2 -20.74 22.12 71.68
CA ASP A 2 -19.55 21.49 71.11
C ASP A 2 -19.79 21.37 69.59
N GLU A 3 -19.06 22.15 68.81
CA GLU A 3 -19.10 22.08 67.36
C GLU A 3 -18.01 21.12 66.87
N ASN A 4 -18.45 19.92 66.48
CA ASN A 4 -17.67 18.99 65.68
C ASN A 4 -17.56 19.53 64.25
N LEU A 5 -16.36 19.91 63.81
CA LEU A 5 -16.04 20.11 62.40
C LEU A 5 -15.33 18.86 61.86
N PRO A 6 -15.78 18.28 60.73
CA PRO A 6 -15.10 17.16 60.11
C PRO A 6 -13.88 17.62 59.29
N VAL A 7 -12.78 16.90 59.46
CA VAL A 7 -11.57 17.00 58.64
C VAL A 7 -11.91 16.50 57.24
N ASN A 8 -11.88 17.39 56.25
CA ASN A 8 -12.06 17.05 54.85
C ASN A 8 -10.70 16.71 54.23
N GLU A 9 -10.37 15.42 54.17
CA GLU A 9 -9.23 14.91 53.41
C GLU A 9 -9.51 15.07 51.91
N ASN A 10 -9.04 16.16 51.33
CA ASN A 10 -9.02 16.32 49.89
C ASN A 10 -7.84 15.52 49.33
N VAL A 11 -8.00 14.19 49.27
CA VAL A 11 -7.06 13.29 48.60
C VAL A 11 -7.16 13.54 47.10
N SER A 12 -6.09 14.15 46.59
CA SER A 12 -5.79 14.33 45.17
C SER A 12 -6.03 13.03 44.41
N GLN A 13 -7.10 12.97 43.61
CA GLN A 13 -7.29 11.94 42.59
C GLN A 13 -6.27 12.19 41.48
N HIS A 14 -5.05 11.70 41.68
CA HIS A 14 -4.13 11.47 40.58
C HIS A 14 -4.76 10.45 39.64
N GLY A 15 -5.25 10.94 38.50
CA GLY A 15 -5.68 10.12 37.38
C GLY A 15 -4.60 9.09 37.08
N LYS A 16 -4.92 7.82 37.31
CA LYS A 16 -4.08 6.70 36.92
C LYS A 16 -3.93 6.77 35.40
N LYS A 17 -2.83 7.33 34.91
CA LYS A 17 -2.39 7.08 33.53
C LYS A 17 -2.29 5.56 33.39
N ALA A 18 -3.07 5.01 32.46
CA ALA A 18 -2.96 3.61 32.10
C ALA A 18 -1.48 3.29 31.84
N PRO A 19 -0.98 2.12 32.28
CA PRO A 19 0.41 1.74 32.05
C PRO A 19 0.69 1.82 30.55
N ALA A 20 1.80 2.46 30.18
CA ALA A 20 2.25 2.50 28.80
C ALA A 20 2.32 1.05 28.29
N LYS A 21 1.59 0.76 27.19
CA LYS A 21 1.67 -0.52 26.51
C LYS A 21 3.15 -0.87 26.29
N SER A 22 3.51 -2.12 26.55
CA SER A 22 4.85 -2.60 26.18
C SER A 22 5.05 -2.37 24.69
N THR A 23 6.27 -2.14 24.24
CA THR A 23 6.57 -1.94 22.81
C THR A 23 6.09 -3.12 21.97
N GLU A 24 6.02 -4.32 22.54
CA GLU A 24 5.51 -5.53 21.89
C GLU A 24 4.01 -5.43 21.55
N ASP A 25 3.20 -4.72 22.36
CA ASP A 25 1.75 -4.57 22.21
C ASP A 25 1.33 -3.45 21.23
N ARG A 26 2.30 -2.67 20.72
CA ARG A 26 2.06 -1.62 19.73
C ARG A 26 2.06 -2.23 18.33
N SER A 27 1.13 -1.78 17.50
CA SER A 27 1.17 -2.05 16.05
C SER A 27 2.43 -1.42 15.43
N ILE A 28 2.88 -1.98 14.31
CA ILE A 28 4.06 -1.46 13.59
C ILE A 28 3.85 0.00 13.17
N GLU A 29 2.64 0.34 12.73
CA GLU A 29 2.28 1.71 12.32
C GLU A 29 2.31 2.69 13.51
N GLU A 30 1.84 2.28 14.70
CA GLU A 30 1.98 3.10 15.92
C GLU A 30 3.44 3.33 16.31
N ILE A 31 4.32 2.36 16.06
CA ILE A 31 5.76 2.49 16.32
C ILE A 31 6.39 3.47 15.32
N LEU A 32 6.06 3.31 14.04
CA LEU A 32 6.56 4.17 12.96
C LEU A 32 6.09 5.62 13.12
N LEU A 33 4.82 5.86 13.45
CA LEU A 33 4.29 7.22 13.66
C LEU A 33 4.91 7.95 14.87
N ALA A 34 5.58 7.23 15.77
CA ALA A 34 6.34 7.84 16.86
C ALA A 34 7.80 8.17 16.47
N ASP A 35 8.23 7.76 15.29
CA ASP A 35 9.58 8.01 14.77
C ASP A 35 9.63 9.39 14.08
N PRO A 36 10.61 10.25 14.40
CA PRO A 36 10.67 11.60 13.84
C PRO A 36 10.94 11.62 12.32
N HIS A 37 11.49 10.55 11.75
CA HIS A 37 11.75 10.46 10.31
C HIS A 37 10.54 10.01 9.51
N VAL A 38 9.48 9.51 10.16
CA VAL A 38 8.25 9.13 9.48
C VAL A 38 7.35 10.35 9.38
N VAL A 39 7.18 10.84 8.15
CA VAL A 39 6.32 11.99 7.86
C VAL A 39 4.85 11.58 7.92
N ARG A 40 4.53 10.45 7.27
CA ARG A 40 3.15 9.94 7.17
C ARG A 40 3.12 8.47 6.81
N ILE A 41 2.05 7.80 7.21
CA ILE A 41 1.65 6.49 6.69
C ILE A 41 0.46 6.69 5.76
N HIS A 42 0.61 6.29 4.50
CA HIS A 42 -0.39 6.43 3.45
C HIS A 42 -1.17 5.14 3.30
N HIS A 43 -2.38 5.11 3.84
CA HIS A 43 -3.28 3.98 3.67
C HIS A 43 -3.79 3.92 2.23
N SER A 44 -3.92 2.71 1.70
CA SER A 44 -4.49 2.53 0.36
C SER A 44 -5.94 3.02 0.31
N SER A 45 -6.28 3.68 -0.81
CA SER A 45 -7.67 4.01 -1.15
C SER A 45 -8.46 2.80 -1.67
N TYR A 46 -7.80 1.65 -1.87
CA TYR A 46 -8.41 0.43 -2.36
C TYR A 46 -8.53 -0.60 -1.22
N SER A 47 -9.72 -1.17 -1.08
CA SER A 47 -9.96 -2.32 -0.21
C SER A 47 -10.26 -3.56 -1.03
N GLN A 48 -10.05 -4.74 -0.43
CA GLN A 48 -10.38 -6.03 -1.06
C GLN A 48 -11.85 -6.12 -1.49
N SER A 49 -12.76 -5.45 -0.78
CA SER A 49 -14.19 -5.41 -1.11
C SER A 49 -14.53 -4.52 -2.32
N MET A 50 -13.61 -3.68 -2.81
CA MET A 50 -13.82 -2.80 -3.96
C MET A 50 -13.41 -3.44 -5.29
N PHE A 51 -12.74 -4.59 -5.26
CA PHE A 51 -12.32 -5.24 -6.49
C PHE A 51 -13.48 -5.96 -7.16
N PRO A 52 -13.58 -5.84 -8.49
CA PRO A 52 -14.65 -6.48 -9.20
C PRO A 52 -14.38 -7.99 -9.35
N GLN A 53 -15.44 -8.75 -9.67
CA GLN A 53 -15.28 -10.13 -10.08
C GLN A 53 -14.70 -10.17 -11.51
N ILE A 54 -13.64 -10.95 -11.70
CA ILE A 54 -12.97 -11.11 -12.98
C ILE A 54 -13.24 -12.51 -13.51
N ASP A 55 -13.62 -12.59 -14.79
CA ASP A 55 -13.73 -13.87 -15.48
C ASP A 55 -12.35 -14.34 -15.94
N TYR A 56 -11.76 -15.29 -15.22
CA TYR A 56 -10.45 -15.85 -15.58
C TYR A 56 -10.50 -16.76 -16.82
N SER A 57 -11.68 -17.06 -17.38
CA SER A 57 -11.82 -17.82 -18.63
C SER A 57 -11.27 -17.06 -19.85
N LEU A 58 -11.10 -15.75 -19.71
CA LEU A 58 -10.57 -14.85 -20.73
C LEU A 58 -9.08 -15.09 -21.03
N TRP A 59 -8.38 -15.95 -20.30
CA TRP A 59 -6.97 -16.26 -20.53
C TRP A 59 -6.72 -17.72 -20.88
N ARG A 60 -5.80 -17.96 -21.82
CA ARG A 60 -5.29 -19.31 -22.13
C ARG A 60 -4.72 -20.01 -20.88
N ALA A 61 -3.95 -19.26 -20.10
CA ALA A 61 -3.26 -19.73 -18.91
C ALA A 61 -3.95 -19.22 -17.64
N LYS A 62 -5.18 -19.68 -17.38
CA LYS A 62 -6.02 -19.25 -16.25
C LYS A 62 -5.28 -19.12 -14.90
N LYS A 63 -4.49 -20.13 -14.50
CA LYS A 63 -3.73 -20.09 -13.23
C LYS A 63 -2.69 -18.97 -13.16
N ARG A 64 -2.10 -18.59 -14.30
CA ARG A 64 -1.19 -17.45 -14.38
C ARG A 64 -1.98 -16.17 -14.15
N ALA A 65 -3.08 -15.98 -14.88
CA ALA A 65 -3.95 -14.79 -14.72
C ALA A 65 -4.47 -14.63 -13.29
N GLU A 66 -4.92 -15.71 -12.64
CA GLU A 66 -5.35 -15.69 -11.22
C GLU A 66 -4.24 -15.19 -10.29
N ARG A 67 -3.01 -15.66 -10.49
CA ARG A 67 -1.86 -15.23 -9.68
C ARG A 67 -1.53 -13.76 -9.91
N GLU A 68 -1.46 -13.33 -11.17
CA GLU A 68 -1.12 -11.93 -11.49
C GLU A 68 -2.22 -10.98 -10.99
N ILE A 69 -3.50 -11.28 -11.20
CA ILE A 69 -4.61 -10.47 -10.69
C ILE A 69 -4.60 -10.41 -9.16
N LYS A 70 -4.37 -11.53 -8.48
CA LYS A 70 -4.25 -11.55 -7.02
C LYS A 70 -3.10 -10.67 -6.55
N TYR A 71 -1.94 -10.75 -7.22
CA TYR A 71 -0.80 -9.89 -6.91
C TYR A 71 -1.15 -8.41 -7.09
N LEU A 72 -1.78 -8.03 -8.20
CA LEU A 72 -2.23 -6.65 -8.43
C LEU A 72 -3.21 -6.17 -7.35
N GLN A 73 -4.18 -6.99 -6.96
CA GLN A 73 -5.15 -6.66 -5.90
C GLN A 73 -4.48 -6.48 -4.54
N GLU A 74 -3.53 -7.36 -4.19
CA GLU A 74 -2.73 -7.24 -2.96
C GLU A 74 -1.89 -5.97 -2.98
N ASP A 75 -1.21 -5.66 -4.08
CA ASP A 75 -0.33 -4.50 -4.18
C ASP A 75 -1.10 -3.17 -4.18
N LEU A 76 -2.25 -3.12 -4.85
CA LEU A 76 -3.18 -1.98 -4.79
C LEU A 76 -3.58 -1.66 -3.35
N CYS A 77 -3.80 -2.67 -2.50
CA CYS A 77 -4.17 -2.50 -1.09
C CYS A 77 -3.00 -2.11 -0.17
N ARG A 78 -1.74 -2.13 -0.62
CA ARG A 78 -0.60 -1.87 0.26
C ARG A 78 -0.53 -0.41 0.71
N THR A 79 -0.37 -0.25 2.02
CA THR A 79 0.07 0.97 2.68
C THR A 79 1.55 1.22 2.39
N TYR A 80 1.96 2.48 2.27
CA TYR A 80 3.37 2.87 2.22
C TYR A 80 3.72 3.92 3.27
N VAL A 81 5.01 4.00 3.58
CA VAL A 81 5.57 4.92 4.58
C VAL A 81 6.29 6.05 3.84
N GLU A 82 5.94 7.28 4.15
CA GLU A 82 6.64 8.48 3.73
C GLU A 82 7.68 8.87 4.79
N ASP A 83 8.92 9.02 4.36
CA ASP A 83 10.05 9.44 5.19
C ASP A 83 10.68 10.74 4.69
N ASP A 84 11.42 11.40 5.58
CA ASP A 84 12.07 12.69 5.34
C ASP A 84 13.47 12.60 4.71
N PHE A 85 13.96 11.40 4.36
CA PHE A 85 15.29 11.21 3.78
C PHE A 85 15.37 11.61 2.30
N GLY A 86 14.23 11.78 1.63
CA GLY A 86 14.16 12.13 0.21
C GLY A 86 14.96 11.16 -0.67
N ALA A 87 15.98 11.68 -1.36
CA ALA A 87 16.87 10.91 -2.23
C ALA A 87 18.10 10.31 -1.50
N ASP A 88 18.29 10.56 -0.19
CA ASP A 88 19.41 10.01 0.59
C ASP A 88 19.15 8.56 1.01
N HIS A 89 19.41 7.64 0.09
CA HIS A 89 19.31 6.20 0.32
C HIS A 89 20.30 5.66 1.35
N HIS A 90 21.38 6.39 1.67
CA HIS A 90 22.34 5.93 2.67
C HIS A 90 21.82 6.21 4.08
N ALA A 91 21.37 7.44 4.33
CA ALA A 91 20.76 7.83 5.60
C ALA A 91 19.53 6.96 5.93
N ARG A 92 18.64 6.72 4.94
CA ARG A 92 17.48 5.82 5.11
C ARG A 92 17.90 4.41 5.55
N ARG A 93 18.89 3.80 4.88
CA ARG A 93 19.37 2.45 5.24
C ARG A 93 19.99 2.39 6.63
N MET A 94 20.72 3.44 7.03
CA MET A 94 21.27 3.52 8.38
C MET A 94 20.15 3.63 9.43
N TRP A 95 19.11 4.41 9.16
CA TRP A 95 17.92 4.52 10.01
C TRP A 95 17.14 3.19 10.11
N GLU A 96 16.89 2.51 8.99
CA GLU A 96 16.23 1.19 8.96
C GLU A 96 17.01 0.13 9.77
N ALA A 97 18.34 0.20 9.73
CA ALA A 97 19.21 -0.69 10.50
C ALA A 97 19.11 -0.50 12.02
N THR A 98 18.60 0.64 12.50
CA THR A 98 18.31 0.88 13.93
C THR A 98 17.00 0.25 14.39
N LYS A 99 16.11 -0.13 13.46
CA LYS A 99 14.77 -0.64 13.79
C LYS A 99 14.81 -2.09 14.21
N GLU A 100 13.86 -2.46 15.06
CA GLU A 100 13.58 -3.85 15.40
C GLU A 100 13.16 -4.66 14.16
N ARG A 101 13.40 -5.98 14.21
CA ARG A 101 13.27 -6.87 13.04
C ARG A 101 11.90 -6.80 12.35
N ARG A 102 10.81 -6.69 13.12
CA ARG A 102 9.45 -6.63 12.55
C ARG A 102 9.18 -5.32 11.81
N VAL A 103 9.66 -4.19 12.35
CA VAL A 103 9.54 -2.87 11.71
C VAL A 103 10.40 -2.83 10.46
N ARG A 104 11.63 -3.36 10.51
CA ARG A 104 12.49 -3.45 9.33
C ARG A 104 11.83 -4.25 8.22
N ARG A 105 11.28 -5.44 8.52
CA ARG A 105 10.52 -6.22 7.52
C ARG A 105 9.32 -5.46 6.95
N TYR A 106 8.65 -4.63 7.75
CA TYR A 106 7.55 -3.81 7.26
C TYR A 106 8.06 -2.74 6.28
N LEU A 107 9.17 -2.06 6.61
CA LEU A 107 9.82 -1.08 5.75
C LEU A 107 10.42 -1.72 4.47
N ASP A 108 11.00 -2.91 4.56
CA ASP A 108 11.51 -3.67 3.41
C ASP A 108 10.39 -3.99 2.38
N ASN A 109 9.13 -4.04 2.84
CA ASN A 109 7.95 -4.28 2.01
C ASN A 109 7.25 -3.00 1.55
N ASN A 110 7.82 -1.82 1.83
CA ASN A 110 7.26 -0.54 1.42
C ASN A 110 7.18 -0.47 -0.13
N PRO A 111 5.98 -0.28 -0.72
CA PRO A 111 5.80 -0.35 -2.17
C PRO A 111 6.42 0.84 -2.94
N LEU A 112 7.07 1.78 -2.26
CA LEU A 112 7.87 2.84 -2.90
C LEU A 112 9.23 2.36 -3.43
N GLY A 113 9.64 1.13 -3.12
CA GLY A 113 10.83 0.53 -3.74
C GLY A 113 10.59 0.22 -5.22
N VAL A 114 11.60 0.41 -6.08
CA VAL A 114 11.50 0.13 -7.53
C VAL A 114 10.94 -1.26 -7.82
N ASN A 115 11.43 -2.26 -7.10
CA ASN A 115 11.03 -3.65 -7.29
C ASN A 115 9.53 -3.88 -7.03
N ALA A 116 8.88 -3.06 -6.19
CA ALA A 116 7.47 -3.23 -5.85
C ALA A 116 6.56 -2.82 -7.01
N PHE A 117 6.70 -1.60 -7.53
CA PHE A 117 5.87 -1.18 -8.66
C PHE A 117 6.28 -1.85 -9.98
N THR A 118 7.57 -2.20 -10.15
CA THR A 118 8.02 -2.98 -11.32
C THR A 118 7.32 -4.33 -11.37
N GLY A 119 7.10 -4.97 -10.22
CA GLY A 119 6.28 -6.19 -10.14
C GLY A 119 4.85 -5.98 -10.63
N MET A 120 4.23 -4.84 -10.30
CA MET A 120 2.89 -4.48 -10.78
C MET A 120 2.85 -4.36 -12.30
N LEU A 121 3.84 -3.68 -12.89
CA LEU A 121 3.93 -3.50 -14.34
C LEU A 121 4.16 -4.82 -15.08
N LEU A 122 5.08 -5.65 -14.59
CA LEU A 122 5.30 -7.01 -15.14
C LEU A 122 4.06 -7.91 -15.04
N SER A 123 3.27 -7.79 -13.96
CA SER A 123 2.01 -8.52 -13.83
C SER A 123 0.96 -8.03 -14.83
N VAL A 124 0.92 -6.72 -15.14
CA VAL A 124 0.04 -6.17 -16.18
C VAL A 124 0.44 -6.69 -17.57
N ASP A 125 1.73 -6.66 -17.91
CA ASP A 125 2.24 -7.21 -19.17
C ASP A 125 1.94 -8.70 -19.30
N ALA A 126 2.13 -9.45 -18.21
CA ALA A 126 1.81 -10.87 -18.17
C ALA A 126 0.31 -11.17 -18.35
N LEU A 127 -0.58 -10.22 -18.02
CA LEU A 127 -2.01 -10.35 -18.32
C LEU A 127 -2.30 -10.04 -19.79
N ASN A 128 -1.54 -9.14 -20.42
CA ASN A 128 -1.60 -8.94 -21.88
C ASN A 128 -1.29 -10.24 -22.63
N GLU A 129 -0.28 -10.97 -22.16
CA GLU A 129 0.10 -12.27 -22.70
C GLU A 129 -1.02 -13.32 -22.58
N GLY A 130 -1.72 -13.55 -23.68
CA GLY A 130 -2.69 -14.65 -23.80
C GLY A 130 -4.09 -14.33 -23.30
N TYR A 131 -4.41 -13.05 -23.12
CA TYR A 131 -5.80 -12.57 -23.10
C TYR A 131 -6.50 -12.93 -24.42
N LYS A 132 -7.75 -13.37 -24.31
CA LYS A 132 -8.63 -13.85 -25.38
C LYS A 132 -10.05 -13.28 -25.27
N GLY A 133 -10.22 -12.22 -24.47
CA GLY A 133 -11.52 -11.60 -24.33
C GLY A 133 -12.01 -10.96 -25.62
N THR A 134 -13.18 -10.35 -25.56
CA THR A 134 -13.87 -9.85 -26.75
C THR A 134 -13.22 -8.61 -27.36
N ASN A 135 -12.48 -7.83 -26.56
CA ASN A 135 -11.83 -6.58 -26.98
C ASN A 135 -10.30 -6.56 -26.72
N PRO A 136 -9.50 -7.42 -27.37
CA PRO A 136 -8.06 -7.53 -27.12
C PRO A 136 -7.29 -6.23 -27.42
N ASN A 137 -7.68 -5.49 -28.46
CA ASN A 137 -7.00 -4.24 -28.83
C ASN A 137 -7.24 -3.13 -27.79
N GLU A 138 -8.42 -3.06 -27.19
CA GLU A 138 -8.70 -2.07 -26.14
C GLU A 138 -7.95 -2.43 -24.85
N PHE A 139 -7.86 -3.73 -24.54
CA PHE A 139 -7.05 -4.22 -23.44
C PHE A 139 -5.57 -3.88 -23.60
N GLU A 140 -5.00 -4.11 -24.80
CA GLU A 140 -3.61 -3.75 -25.13
C GLU A 140 -3.36 -2.24 -24.96
N VAL A 141 -4.24 -1.38 -25.47
CA VAL A 141 -4.13 0.08 -25.28
C VAL A 141 -4.15 0.47 -23.80
N LEU A 142 -4.99 -0.19 -22.98
CA LEU A 142 -5.03 0.08 -21.54
C LEU A 142 -3.74 -0.38 -20.83
N VAL A 143 -3.17 -1.51 -21.24
CA VAL A 143 -1.87 -2.00 -20.76
C VAL A 143 -0.76 -1.01 -21.09
N ASP A 144 -0.68 -0.54 -22.34
CA ASP A 144 0.32 0.45 -22.78
C ASP A 144 0.20 1.76 -22.01
N LEU A 145 -1.02 2.19 -21.68
CA LEU A 145 -1.25 3.36 -20.84
C LEU A 145 -0.72 3.14 -19.41
N VAL A 146 -0.73 1.92 -18.89
CA VAL A 146 -0.11 1.61 -17.60
C VAL A 146 1.42 1.66 -17.71
N ASP A 147 2.01 1.13 -18.79
CA ASP A 147 3.46 1.01 -19.02
C ASP A 147 4.14 2.23 -19.68
N ALA A 148 3.54 3.43 -19.62
CA ALA A 148 4.24 4.64 -20.05
C ALA A 148 5.45 4.91 -19.11
N ASN A 149 6.61 4.38 -19.51
CA ASN A 149 7.85 4.25 -18.74
C ASN A 149 8.44 5.63 -18.35
N ASP A 150 8.46 5.96 -17.05
CA ASP A 150 9.24 7.07 -16.45
C ASP A 150 10.40 6.55 -15.54
N TYR A 151 11.03 5.43 -15.92
CA TYR A 151 11.93 4.69 -15.02
C TYR A 151 13.29 5.34 -14.75
N GLU A 152 13.83 6.11 -15.71
CA GLU A 152 15.23 6.56 -15.65
C GLU A 152 15.55 7.46 -14.44
N ASN A 153 14.52 8.10 -13.88
CA ASN A 153 14.67 9.03 -12.77
C ASN A 153 14.02 8.59 -11.47
N TYR A 154 13.18 7.54 -11.45
CA TYR A 154 12.44 7.13 -10.26
C TYR A 154 13.32 6.98 -9.01
N ASN A 155 14.50 6.38 -9.12
CA ASN A 155 15.38 6.22 -7.95
C ASN A 155 15.95 7.55 -7.39
N LYS A 156 16.04 8.58 -8.24
CA LYS A 156 16.57 9.91 -7.91
C LYS A 156 15.49 10.85 -7.38
N GLU A 157 14.22 10.50 -7.58
CA GLU A 157 13.07 11.26 -7.12
C GLU A 157 12.95 11.25 -5.59
N SER A 158 12.35 12.31 -5.07
CA SER A 158 11.94 12.42 -3.67
C SER A 158 10.89 11.36 -3.30
N THR A 159 10.71 11.12 -2.00
CA THR A 159 9.66 10.21 -1.52
C THR A 159 8.27 10.65 -1.98
N GLN A 160 8.00 11.96 -2.00
CA GLN A 160 6.72 12.52 -2.46
C GLN A 160 6.48 12.28 -3.96
N GLU A 161 7.48 12.50 -4.81
CA GLU A 161 7.36 12.25 -6.26
C GLU A 161 7.14 10.76 -6.55
N LYS A 162 7.81 9.87 -5.81
CA LYS A 162 7.58 8.41 -5.89
C LYS A 162 6.16 8.03 -5.50
N ILE A 163 5.61 8.65 -4.45
CA ILE A 163 4.23 8.45 -4.01
C ILE A 163 3.27 8.83 -5.14
N GLU A 164 3.44 10.02 -5.72
CA GLU A 164 2.60 10.49 -6.83
C GLU A 164 2.70 9.57 -8.05
N PHE A 165 3.90 9.09 -8.36
CA PHE A 165 4.11 8.12 -9.43
C PHE A 165 3.34 6.82 -9.15
N VAL A 166 3.54 6.21 -7.97
CA VAL A 166 2.89 4.95 -7.59
C VAL A 166 1.37 5.10 -7.57
N ASP A 167 0.82 6.21 -7.07
CA ASP A 167 -0.62 6.46 -7.07
C ASP A 167 -1.20 6.58 -8.48
N ARG A 168 -0.48 7.20 -9.42
CA ARG A 168 -0.88 7.22 -10.84
C ARG A 168 -0.92 5.81 -11.43
N ILE A 169 0.10 4.98 -11.17
CA ILE A 169 0.13 3.59 -11.64
C ILE A 169 -1.01 2.78 -11.02
N LYS A 170 -1.19 2.85 -9.70
CA LYS A 170 -2.29 2.17 -8.98
C LYS A 170 -3.66 2.53 -9.57
N LYS A 171 -3.89 3.82 -9.86
CA LYS A 171 -5.13 4.29 -10.51
C LYS A 171 -5.35 3.67 -11.89
N ARG A 172 -4.30 3.59 -12.71
CA ARG A 172 -4.37 2.98 -14.04
C ARG A 172 -4.64 1.47 -13.96
N VAL A 173 -3.94 0.76 -13.09
CA VAL A 173 -4.14 -0.67 -12.85
C VAL A 173 -5.54 -0.96 -12.33
N TYR A 174 -6.06 -0.18 -11.38
CA TYR A 174 -7.44 -0.35 -10.95
C TYR A 174 -8.44 -0.14 -12.10
N GLY A 175 -8.20 0.84 -12.97
CA GLY A 175 -8.98 1.05 -14.20
C GLY A 175 -8.97 -0.17 -15.13
N LEU A 176 -7.81 -0.80 -15.32
CA LEU A 176 -7.67 -2.06 -16.06
C LEU A 176 -8.49 -3.20 -15.44
N LEU A 177 -8.43 -3.38 -14.12
CA LEU A 177 -9.23 -4.40 -13.43
C LEU A 177 -10.74 -4.14 -13.56
N GLN A 178 -11.17 -2.88 -13.55
CA GLN A 178 -12.56 -2.50 -13.81
C GLN A 178 -12.99 -2.85 -15.23
N PHE A 179 -12.15 -2.58 -16.23
CA PHE A 179 -12.40 -2.94 -17.63
C PHE A 179 -12.66 -4.44 -17.78
N LEU A 180 -11.78 -5.27 -17.21
CA LEU A 180 -11.89 -6.74 -17.21
C LEU A 180 -13.18 -7.27 -16.58
N SER A 181 -13.83 -6.48 -15.72
CA SER A 181 -15.09 -6.86 -15.08
C SER A 181 -16.36 -6.37 -15.76
N LYS A 182 -16.27 -5.30 -16.56
CA LYS A 182 -17.45 -4.59 -17.10
C LYS A 182 -17.75 -4.89 -18.56
N GLN A 183 -16.82 -5.46 -19.33
CA GLN A 183 -17.04 -5.66 -20.77
C GLN A 183 -17.46 -7.07 -21.23
N GLU A 184 -17.35 -8.11 -20.40
CA GLU A 184 -17.51 -9.50 -20.89
C GLU A 184 -18.89 -10.14 -20.56
N LEU A 185 -19.71 -9.47 -19.74
CA LEU A 185 -21.06 -9.93 -19.37
C LEU A 185 -22.17 -9.52 -20.36
N VAL A 186 -21.87 -8.68 -21.36
CA VAL A 186 -22.88 -8.13 -22.28
C VAL A 186 -23.01 -8.93 -23.59
N LEU A 187 -22.01 -9.75 -23.93
CA LEU A 187 -22.02 -10.54 -25.18
C LEU A 187 -22.27 -12.04 -24.97
N SER A 188 -22.51 -12.47 -23.73
CA SER A 188 -22.82 -13.85 -23.35
C SER A 188 -24.32 -14.08 -23.04
N ARG A 189 -25.20 -13.14 -23.41
CA ARG A 189 -26.65 -13.27 -23.45
C ARG A 189 -27.17 -13.01 -24.86
#